data_AF-A0A4Q2A6D3-F1
#
_entry.id   AF-A0A4Q2A6D3-F1
#
_cell.length_a   1.000
_cell.length_b   1.000
_cell.length_c   1.000
_cell.angle_alpha   90.00
_cell.angle_beta   90.00
_cell.angle_gamma   90.00
#
_symmetry.space_group_name_H-M   'P 1'
#
loop_
_entity.id
_entity.type
_entity.pdbx_description
1 polymer ?
#
loop_
_entity_poly.entity_id
_entity_poly.type
_entity_poly.pdbx_seq_one_letter_code
_entity_poly.pdbx_strand_id
1 'polypeptide(L)'
;MPRSSRASKGKSERITLRFDRPTNEFYRRKANEAGIPVAEFCRQILVRGIVSENVEQIEKRLNALLATIPNSAQTSNGGPPPAAGNASGELPLDLVRAVFFCREVLTTIVSDRNIQFVHQAQDRAEAATKKAMGGSHG
;
A
#
# COMPACT_ATOMS: atom_id res chain seq x y z
N MET A 1 -23.03 34.92 23.27
CA MET A 1 -22.64 33.49 23.30
C MET A 1 -21.13 33.39 23.51
N PRO A 2 -20.63 32.72 24.57
CA PRO A 2 -19.21 32.61 24.80
C PRO A 2 -18.62 31.56 23.85
N ARG A 3 -17.54 31.91 23.14
CA ARG A 3 -16.85 31.03 22.19
C ARG A 3 -16.12 29.95 22.98
N SER A 4 -16.43 28.68 22.68
CA SER A 4 -15.85 27.52 23.35
C SER A 4 -14.33 27.53 23.25
N SER A 5 -13.74 27.30 24.43
CA SER A 5 -12.33 27.10 24.73
C SER A 5 -11.51 26.41 23.63
N ARG A 6 -10.28 26.91 23.45
CA ARG A 6 -9.23 26.39 22.57
C ARG A 6 -9.26 24.86 22.48
N ALA A 7 -9.36 24.34 21.26
CA ALA A 7 -8.95 22.98 20.95
C ALA A 7 -7.53 22.77 21.48
N SER A 8 -7.41 21.93 22.51
CA SER A 8 -6.14 21.49 23.06
C SER A 8 -5.37 20.78 21.96
N LYS A 9 -4.44 21.48 21.30
CA LYS A 9 -3.35 20.86 20.54
C LYS A 9 -2.73 19.80 21.47
N GLY A 10 -2.90 18.53 21.12
CA GLY A 10 -2.57 17.39 21.97
C GLY A 10 -1.18 17.52 22.57
N LYS A 11 -1.04 17.05 23.82
CA LYS A 11 0.23 17.03 24.55
C LYS A 11 1.23 16.17 23.78
N SER A 12 2.08 16.78 22.96
CA SER A 12 3.21 16.09 22.36
C SER A 12 4.25 15.84 23.45
N GLU A 13 4.44 14.57 23.81
CA GLU A 13 5.45 14.18 24.77
C GLU A 13 6.86 14.37 24.18
N ARG A 14 7.78 14.92 24.98
CA ARG A 14 9.12 15.26 24.52
C ARG A 14 10.04 14.06 24.70
N ILE A 15 10.52 13.51 23.58
CA ILE A 15 11.56 12.48 23.57
C ILE A 15 12.92 13.16 23.34
N THR A 16 13.94 12.79 24.11
CA THR A 16 15.31 13.30 23.94
C THR A 16 16.17 12.18 23.35
N LEU A 17 16.64 12.37 22.10
CA LEU A 17 17.62 11.49 21.46
C LEU A 17 19.02 12.07 21.63
N ARG A 18 19.98 11.25 22.05
CA ARG A 18 21.39 11.60 22.08
C ARG A 18 22.06 11.06 20.84
N PHE A 19 22.68 11.94 20.06
CA PHE A 19 23.50 11.58 18.91
C PHE A 19 24.97 11.83 19.22
N ASP A 20 25.82 11.02 18.62
CA ASP A 20 27.24 11.29 18.49
C ASP A 20 27.48 12.52 17.61
N ARG A 21 28.66 13.13 17.78
CA ARG A 21 29.01 14.40 17.13
C ARG A 21 28.93 14.36 15.60
N PRO A 22 29.47 13.35 14.89
CA PRO A 22 29.40 13.33 13.42
C PRO A 22 27.98 13.09 12.90
N THR A 23 27.18 12.25 13.58
CA THR A 23 25.78 12.03 13.21
C THR A 23 24.93 13.29 13.39
N ASN A 24 25.17 14.07 14.44
CA ASN A 24 24.48 15.34 14.65
C ASN A 24 24.81 16.36 13.54
N GLU A 25 26.08 16.48 13.15
CA GLU A 25 26.51 17.34 12.04
C GLU A 25 25.87 16.92 10.71
N PHE A 26 25.80 15.61 10.45
CA PHE A 26 25.13 15.06 9.28
C PHE A 26 23.64 15.46 9.23
N TYR A 27 22.90 15.22 10.32
CA TYR A 27 21.47 15.56 10.38
C TYR A 27 21.22 17.06 10.35
N ARG A 28 22.09 17.89 10.95
CA ARG A 28 22.01 19.35 10.81
C ARG A 28 22.20 19.80 9.38
N ARG A 29 23.22 19.27 8.69
CA ARG A 29 23.47 19.61 7.28
C ARG A 29 22.26 19.22 6.42
N LYS A 30 21.73 18.02 6.60
CA LYS A 30 20.56 17.54 5.85
C LYS A 30 19.28 18.31 6.16
N ALA A 31 19.04 18.68 7.40
CA ALA A 31 17.92 19.53 7.78
C ALA A 31 18.03 20.94 7.16
N ASN A 32 19.24 21.51 7.14
CA ASN A 32 19.51 22.78 6.49
C ASN A 32 19.33 22.72 4.96
N GLU A 33 19.78 21.65 4.30
CA GLU A 33 19.53 21.41 2.86
C GLU A 33 18.03 21.36 2.54
N ALA A 34 17.23 20.78 3.44
CA ALA A 34 15.79 20.68 3.31
C ALA A 34 15.03 21.94 3.79
N GLY A 35 15.72 22.94 4.34
CA GLY A 35 15.12 24.18 4.85
C GLY A 35 14.19 23.99 6.05
N ILE A 36 14.34 22.90 6.82
CA ILE A 36 13.47 22.58 7.96
C ILE A 36 14.26 22.41 9.28
N PRO A 37 13.61 22.58 10.44
CA PRO A 37 14.25 22.33 11.73
C PRO A 37 14.70 20.87 11.86
N VAL A 38 15.86 20.65 12.50
CA VAL A 38 16.44 19.30 12.70
C VAL A 38 15.46 18.35 13.39
N ALA A 39 14.71 18.83 14.39
CA ALA A 39 13.72 18.02 15.08
C ALA A 39 12.60 17.52 14.15
N GLU A 40 12.12 18.37 13.24
CA GLU A 40 11.12 18.00 12.24
C GLU A 40 11.71 17.08 11.17
N PHE A 41 12.95 17.32 10.75
CA PHE A 41 13.66 16.42 9.84
C PHE A 41 13.81 15.00 10.44
N CYS A 42 14.24 14.91 11.70
CA CYS A 42 14.33 13.63 12.42
C CYS A 42 12.95 12.97 12.56
N ARG A 43 11.89 13.73 12.85
CA ARG A 43 10.53 13.21 12.93
C ARG A 43 10.07 12.59 11.61
N GLN A 44 10.30 13.29 10.49
CA GLN A 44 9.95 12.79 9.16
C GLN A 44 10.72 11.51 8.82
N ILE A 45 12.01 11.44 9.15
CA ILE A 45 12.82 10.23 8.94
C ILE A 45 12.29 9.06 9.76
N LEU A 46 11.98 9.27 11.05
CA LEU A 46 11.44 8.21 11.90
C LEU A 46 10.10 7.69 11.38
N VAL A 47 9.20 8.59 10.97
CA VAL A 47 7.92 8.21 10.35
C VAL A 47 8.15 7.43 9.06
N ARG A 48 9.07 7.89 8.20
CA ARG A 48 9.40 7.21 6.95
C ARG A 48 10.00 5.82 7.18
N GLY A 49 10.82 5.65 8.21
CA GLY A 49 11.38 4.36 8.61
C GLY A 49 10.29 3.36 9.00
N ILE A 50 9.33 3.78 9.83
CA ILE A 50 8.18 2.95 10.23
C ILE A 50 7.33 2.58 9.02
N VAL A 51 7.06 3.53 8.12
CA VAL A 51 6.30 3.26 6.89
C VAL A 51 7.04 2.25 6.01
N SER A 52 8.36 2.38 5.86
CA SER A 52 9.19 1.43 5.09
C SER A 52 9.12 0.03 5.65
N GLU A 53 9.28 -0.12 6.97
CA GLU A 53 9.20 -1.43 7.64
C GLU A 53 7.81 -2.07 7.46
N ASN A 54 6.75 -1.27 7.59
CA ASN A 54 5.39 -1.76 7.36
C ASN A 54 5.16 -2.20 5.91
N VAL A 55 5.71 -1.46 4.93
CA VAL A 55 5.62 -1.83 3.52
C VAL A 55 6.37 -3.15 3.27
N GLU A 56 7.58 -3.32 3.80
CA GLU A 56 8.33 -4.58 3.70
C GLU A 56 7.58 -5.76 4.35
N GLN A 57 6.92 -5.55 5.49
CA GLN A 57 6.10 -6.57 6.12
C GLN A 57 4.87 -6.93 5.28
N ILE A 58 4.24 -5.94 4.65
CA ILE A 58 3.12 -6.15 3.72
C ILE A 58 3.60 -6.94 2.50
N GLU A 59 4.73 -6.57 1.90
CA GLU A 59 5.33 -7.29 0.77
C GLU A 59 5.66 -8.74 1.13
N LYS A 60 6.26 -8.99 2.30
CA LYS A 60 6.51 -10.36 2.78
C LYS A 60 5.24 -11.17 2.94
N ARG A 61 4.17 -10.57 3.49
CA ARG A 61 2.86 -11.23 3.63
C ARG A 61 2.20 -11.50 2.28
N LEU A 62 2.28 -10.55 1.34
CA LEU A 62 1.78 -10.73 -0.01
C LEU A 62 2.51 -11.85 -0.74
N ASN A 63 3.84 -11.90 -0.64
CA ASN A 63 4.64 -12.99 -1.21
C ASN A 63 4.31 -14.35 -0.58
N ALA A 64 4.10 -14.40 0.74
CA ALA A 64 3.64 -15.61 1.41
C ALA A 64 2.26 -16.06 0.92
N LEU A 65 1.31 -15.13 0.76
CA LEU A 65 -0.02 -15.42 0.21
C LEU A 65 0.05 -15.89 -1.25
N LEU A 66 0.88 -15.25 -2.08
CA LEU A 66 1.15 -15.68 -3.46
C LEU A 66 1.70 -17.10 -3.51
N ALA A 67 2.58 -17.48 -2.58
CA ALA A 67 3.12 -18.84 -2.48
C ALA A 67 2.06 -19.87 -2.05
N THR A 68 0.99 -19.45 -1.37
CA THR A 68 -0.14 -20.33 -1.00
C THR A 68 -1.20 -20.47 -2.09
N ILE A 69 -1.18 -19.60 -3.11
CA ILE A 69 -2.04 -19.79 -4.27
C ILE A 69 -1.48 -21.01 -5.01
N PRO A 70 -2.25 -22.11 -5.14
CA PRO A 70 -1.77 -23.26 -5.87
C PRO A 70 -1.44 -22.82 -7.28
N ASN A 71 -0.18 -23.05 -7.70
CA ASN A 71 0.21 -22.96 -9.10
C ASN A 71 -0.72 -23.90 -9.88
N SER A 72 -1.75 -23.35 -10.51
CA SER A 72 -2.64 -24.07 -11.42
C SER A 72 -1.91 -24.62 -12.65
N ALA A 73 -0.59 -24.41 -12.74
CA ALA A 73 0.30 -24.95 -13.75
C ALA A 73 1.03 -26.25 -13.32
N GLN A 74 0.85 -26.75 -12.09
CA GLN A 74 1.62 -27.87 -11.56
C GLN A 74 0.75 -29.07 -11.12
N THR A 75 -0.23 -29.45 -11.94
CA THR A 75 -0.92 -30.75 -11.84
C THR A 75 -0.69 -31.64 -13.07
N SER A 76 0.33 -31.35 -13.90
CA SER A 76 0.59 -32.07 -15.15
C SER A 76 1.71 -33.12 -15.09
N ASN A 77 2.02 -33.69 -13.91
CA ASN A 77 2.94 -34.84 -13.83
C ASN A 77 2.21 -36.08 -13.30
N GLY A 78 1.67 -36.90 -14.22
CA GLY A 78 1.65 -38.35 -14.04
C GLY A 78 0.31 -39.11 -13.98
N GLY A 79 -0.80 -38.62 -14.56
CA GLY A 79 -2.05 -39.40 -14.63
C GLY A 79 -2.91 -39.06 -15.86
N PRO A 80 -3.73 -39.99 -16.38
CA PRO A 80 -4.47 -39.80 -17.64
C PRO A 80 -5.43 -38.60 -17.55
N PRO A 81 -5.69 -37.91 -18.67
CA PRO A 81 -6.37 -36.62 -18.66
C PRO A 81 -7.82 -36.76 -18.19
N PRO A 82 -8.34 -35.90 -17.30
CA PRO A 82 -9.77 -35.77 -17.15
C PRO A 82 -10.31 -35.09 -18.41
N ALA A 83 -11.39 -35.64 -18.94
CA ALA A 83 -12.09 -35.11 -20.10
C ALA A 83 -12.48 -33.63 -19.88
N ALA A 84 -12.45 -32.88 -20.99
CA ALA A 84 -12.75 -31.47 -21.09
C ALA A 84 -13.91 -30.99 -20.18
N GLY A 85 -13.58 -30.08 -19.26
CA GLY A 85 -14.53 -29.43 -18.37
C GLY A 85 -13.82 -28.46 -17.44
N ASN A 86 -13.43 -27.29 -17.97
CA ASN A 86 -13.07 -26.06 -17.25
C ASN A 86 -12.45 -26.25 -15.85
N ALA A 87 -11.19 -26.66 -15.79
CA ALA A 87 -10.35 -26.36 -14.62
C ALA A 87 -9.88 -24.90 -14.71
N SER A 88 -10.81 -23.95 -14.82
CA SER A 88 -10.55 -22.56 -14.47
C SER A 88 -10.33 -22.56 -12.97
N GLY A 89 -9.06 -22.55 -12.54
CA GLY A 89 -8.69 -22.52 -11.13
C GLY A 89 -9.45 -21.42 -10.41
N GLU A 90 -10.47 -21.80 -9.64
CA GLU A 90 -11.24 -20.86 -8.86
C GLU A 90 -10.29 -20.22 -7.84
N LEU A 91 -10.14 -18.90 -7.94
CA LEU A 91 -9.39 -18.12 -6.96
C LEU A 91 -9.96 -18.43 -5.57
N PRO A 92 -9.12 -18.69 -4.56
CA PRO A 92 -9.59 -18.97 -3.21
C PRO A 92 -10.59 -17.91 -2.76
N LEU A 93 -11.74 -18.34 -2.23
CA LEU A 93 -12.86 -17.44 -1.87
C LEU A 93 -12.41 -16.32 -0.92
N ASP A 94 -11.46 -16.61 -0.02
CA ASP A 94 -10.87 -15.64 0.90
C ASP A 94 -10.07 -14.55 0.17
N LEU A 95 -9.36 -14.90 -0.90
CA LEU A 95 -8.63 -13.94 -1.72
C LEU A 95 -9.61 -13.06 -2.49
N VAL A 96 -10.66 -13.63 -3.06
CA VAL A 96 -11.74 -12.89 -3.72
C VAL A 96 -12.37 -11.89 -2.75
N ARG A 97 -12.71 -12.35 -1.54
CA ARG A 97 -13.27 -11.50 -0.48
C ARG A 97 -12.31 -10.39 -0.05
N ALA A 98 -11.02 -10.69 0.11
CA ALA A 98 -10.01 -9.71 0.47
C ALA A 98 -9.84 -8.63 -0.62
N VAL A 99 -9.85 -9.02 -1.89
CA VAL A 99 -9.77 -8.10 -3.03
C VAL A 99 -10.96 -7.15 -3.05
N PHE A 100 -12.18 -7.67 -2.90
CA PHE A 100 -13.38 -6.83 -2.85
C PHE A 100 -13.39 -5.91 -1.62
N PHE A 101 -12.99 -6.42 -0.46
CA PHE A 101 -12.89 -5.61 0.75
C PHE A 101 -11.88 -4.45 0.59
N CYS A 102 -10.68 -4.73 0.08
CA CYS A 102 -9.68 -3.71 -0.20
C CYS A 102 -10.18 -2.68 -1.22
N ARG A 103 -10.91 -3.12 -2.26
CA ARG A 103 -11.53 -2.22 -3.23
C ARG A 103 -12.51 -1.25 -2.58
N GLU A 104 -13.37 -1.72 -1.69
CA GLU A 104 -14.36 -0.86 -1.02
C GLU A 104 -13.68 0.11 -0.04
N VAL A 105 -12.67 -0.34 0.72
CA VAL A 105 -11.89 0.53 1.60
C VAL A 105 -11.15 1.61 0.82
N LEU A 106 -10.52 1.27 -0.31
CA LEU A 106 -9.85 2.26 -1.15
C LEU A 106 -10.84 3.23 -1.79
N THR A 107 -12.01 2.75 -2.22
CA THR A 107 -13.07 3.58 -2.82
C THR A 107 -13.65 4.56 -1.81
N THR A 108 -13.90 4.13 -0.58
CA THR A 108 -14.38 5.00 0.51
C THR A 108 -13.35 6.07 0.86
N ILE A 109 -12.06 5.71 1.01
CA ILE A 109 -10.99 6.69 1.28
C ILE A 109 -10.86 7.74 0.15
N VAL A 110 -10.97 7.31 -1.11
CA VAL A 110 -10.85 8.22 -2.25
C VAL A 110 -12.11 9.07 -2.43
N SER A 111 -13.31 8.50 -2.23
CA SER A 111 -14.58 9.24 -2.34
C SER A 111 -14.73 10.32 -1.27
N ASP A 112 -14.30 10.07 -0.03
CA ASP A 112 -14.27 11.07 1.04
C ASP A 112 -13.36 12.28 0.70
N ARG A 113 -12.34 12.06 -0.12
CA ARG A 113 -11.40 13.11 -0.54
C ARG A 113 -11.85 13.82 -1.80
N ASN A 114 -12.24 13.08 -2.84
CA ASN A 114 -12.81 13.56 -4.09
C ASN A 114 -13.25 12.38 -4.98
N ILE A 115 -14.56 12.24 -5.18
CA ILE A 115 -15.20 11.19 -5.97
C ILE A 115 -14.79 11.15 -7.45
N GLN A 116 -14.33 12.27 -8.01
CA GLN A 116 -13.89 12.36 -9.41
C GLN A 116 -12.66 11.47 -9.68
N PHE A 117 -11.82 11.21 -8.68
CA PHE A 117 -10.68 10.31 -8.83
C PHE A 117 -11.11 8.83 -8.95
N VAL A 118 -12.24 8.44 -8.36
CA VAL A 118 -12.76 7.08 -8.50
C VAL A 118 -13.17 6.82 -9.94
N HIS A 119 -13.93 7.75 -10.54
CA HIS A 119 -14.37 7.65 -11.93
C HIS A 119 -13.18 7.67 -12.90
N GLN A 120 -12.22 8.59 -12.72
CA GLN A 120 -11.01 8.62 -13.56
C GLN A 120 -10.16 7.34 -13.45
N ALA A 121 -10.10 6.74 -12.25
CA ALA A 121 -9.39 5.48 -12.05
C ALA A 121 -10.11 4.31 -12.74
N GLN A 122 -11.45 4.28 -12.69
CA GLN A 122 -12.28 3.31 -13.41
C GLN A 122 -12.09 3.45 -14.93
N ASP A 123 -12.21 4.65 -15.47
CA ASP A 123 -12.05 4.91 -16.90
C ASP A 123 -10.65 4.50 -17.40
N ARG A 124 -9.60 4.78 -16.63
CA ARG A 124 -8.23 4.36 -16.96
C ARG A 124 -8.05 2.85 -16.86
N ALA A 125 -8.65 2.20 -15.87
CA ALA A 125 -8.60 0.75 -15.73
C ALA A 125 -9.32 0.07 -16.90
N GLU A 126 -10.51 0.53 -17.27
CA GLU A 126 -11.26 0.03 -18.43
C GLU A 126 -10.50 0.24 -19.73
N ALA A 127 -9.90 1.42 -19.93
CA ALA A 127 -9.07 1.70 -21.10
C ALA A 127 -7.83 0.79 -21.17
N ALA A 128 -7.16 0.55 -20.04
CA ALA A 128 -6.01 -0.36 -19.97
C ALA A 128 -6.41 -1.82 -20.23
N THR A 129 -7.55 -2.26 -19.69
CA THR A 129 -8.08 -3.62 -19.86
C THR A 129 -8.50 -3.85 -21.31
N LYS A 130 -9.17 -2.87 -21.92
CA LYS A 130 -9.55 -2.90 -23.35
C LYS A 130 -8.32 -2.93 -24.26
N LYS A 131 -7.24 -2.22 -23.90
CA LYS A 131 -5.97 -2.26 -24.64
C LYS A 131 -5.25 -3.61 -24.50
N ALA A 132 -5.26 -4.21 -23.32
CA ALA A 132 -4.66 -5.52 -23.08
C ALA A 132 -5.42 -6.66 -23.79
N MET A 133 -6.76 -6.61 -23.76
CA MET A 133 -7.62 -7.59 -24.44
C MET A 133 -7.69 -7.37 -25.96
N GLY A 134 -7.62 -6.12 -26.42
CA GLY A 134 -7.59 -5.77 -27.85
C GLY A 134 -6.23 -6.02 -28.53
N GLY A 135 -5.14 -6.14 -27.76
CA GLY A 135 -3.81 -6.50 -28.27
C GLY A 135 -3.54 -8.01 -28.34
N SER A 136 -4.47 -8.85 -27.89
CA SER A 136 -4.32 -10.32 -27.87
C SER A 136 -4.98 -11.02 -29.09
N HIS A 137 -5.36 -10.27 -30.12
CA HIS A 137 -6.03 -10.76 -31.35
C HIS A 137 -5.46 -10.14 -32.63
N GLY A 138 -4.13 -10.08 -32.76
CA GLY A 138 -3.44 -9.67 -33.98
C GLY A 138 -2.06 -10.31 -34.11
#